data_AF-A0A7J6T492-F1
#
_entry.id   AF-A0A7J6T492-F1
#
_cell.length_a   1.000
_cell.length_b   1.000
_cell.length_c   1.000
_cell.angle_alpha   90.00
_cell.angle_beta   90.00
_cell.angle_gamma   90.00
#
_symmetry.space_group_name_H-M   'P 1'
#
loop_
_entity.id
_entity.type
_entity.pdbx_description
1 polymer ?
#
loop_
_entity_poly.entity_id
_entity_poly.type
_entity_poly.pdbx_seq_one_letter_code
_entity_poly.pdbx_strand_id
1 'polypeptide(L)'
;YCPSLTEPCPAWVWAFTGIMVIAYSFFDNLDGKQARRLGLSSPLGLLIDHGCDSINVVVSIFSTAALFQYGAGLRTLAMLFMTSTQFFFATWDEYYRGLLVHGRGVELKCFD
;
A
#
# COMPACT_ATOMS: atom_id res chain seq x y z
N TYR A 1 2.36 20.57 -12.75
CA TYR A 1 1.30 19.82 -13.45
C TYR A 1 2.01 18.84 -14.36
N CYS A 2 1.84 17.53 -14.14
CA CYS A 2 2.50 16.46 -14.89
C CYS A 2 1.43 15.44 -15.32
N PRO A 3 0.62 15.78 -16.34
CA PRO A 3 -0.52 14.95 -16.74
C PRO A 3 -0.08 13.70 -17.51
N SER A 4 1.09 13.71 -18.16
CA SER A 4 1.54 12.61 -19.01
C SER A 4 2.59 11.71 -18.36
N LEU A 5 2.97 12.00 -17.11
CA LEU A 5 4.03 11.31 -16.36
C LEU A 5 5.41 11.41 -17.04
N THR A 6 5.61 12.43 -17.88
CA THR A 6 6.90 12.68 -18.55
C THR A 6 7.50 14.02 -18.14
N GLU A 7 6.67 14.95 -17.69
CA GLU A 7 7.12 16.29 -17.32
C GLU A 7 7.74 16.29 -15.93
N PRO A 8 8.80 17.11 -15.69
CA PRO A 8 9.34 17.26 -14.36
C PRO A 8 8.31 17.94 -13.44
N CYS A 9 7.98 17.29 -12.32
CA CYS A 9 7.18 17.90 -11.26
C CYS A 9 8.01 18.87 -10.42
N PRO A 10 7.39 19.93 -9.86
CA PRO A 10 8.04 20.78 -8.87
C PRO A 10 8.55 19.98 -7.67
N ALA A 11 9.72 20.33 -7.15
CA ALA A 11 10.38 19.59 -6.06
C ALA A 11 9.54 19.46 -4.77
N TRP A 12 8.67 20.44 -4.49
CA TRP A 12 7.79 20.40 -3.32
C TRP A 12 6.80 19.23 -3.37
N VAL A 13 6.42 18.77 -4.57
CA VAL A 13 5.52 17.62 -4.75
C VAL A 13 6.20 16.36 -4.20
N TRP A 14 7.48 16.16 -4.48
CA TRP A 14 8.23 15.00 -3.99
C TRP A 14 8.46 15.05 -2.48
N ALA A 15 8.72 16.25 -1.93
CA ALA A 15 8.79 16.44 -0.49
C ALA A 15 7.44 16.11 0.18
N PHE A 16 6.34 16.58 -0.40
CA PHE A 16 4.99 16.29 0.08
C PHE A 16 4.65 14.80 -0.01
N THR A 17 4.93 14.15 -1.14
CA THR A 17 4.75 12.70 -1.32
C THR A 17 5.53 11.92 -0.27
N GLY A 18 6.79 12.28 0.00
CA GLY A 18 7.60 11.63 1.03
C GLY A 18 6.98 11.77 2.43
N ILE A 19 6.50 12.96 2.80
CA ILE A 19 5.82 13.18 4.08
C ILE A 19 4.54 12.35 4.17
N MET A 20 3.74 12.31 3.09
CA MET A 20 2.50 11.54 3.05
C MET A 20 2.74 10.04 3.16
N VAL A 21 3.78 9.50 2.51
CA VAL A 21 4.14 8.07 2.62
C VAL A 21 4.53 7.73 4.07
N ILE A 22 5.32 8.58 4.73
CA ILE A 22 5.69 8.36 6.14
C ILE A 22 4.46 8.43 7.04
N ALA A 23 3.58 9.41 6.82
CA ALA A 23 2.34 9.54 7.59
C ALA A 23 1.43 8.32 7.40
N TYR A 24 1.27 7.84 6.15
CA TYR A 24 0.54 6.63 5.82
C TYR A 24 1.10 5.43 6.56
N SER A 25 2.40 5.16 6.43
CA SER A 25 3.07 4.04 7.11
C SER A 25 2.91 4.12 8.63
N PHE A 26 2.87 5.33 9.20
CA PHE A 26 2.65 5.48 10.63
C PHE A 26 1.22 5.09 11.03
N PHE A 27 0.21 5.56 10.31
CA PHE A 27 -1.20 5.29 10.62
C PHE A 27 -1.61 3.84 10.39
N ASP A 28 -1.17 3.25 9.28
CA ASP A 28 -1.30 1.82 8.94
C ASP A 28 -0.68 0.90 10.02
N ASN A 29 0.41 1.33 10.64
CA ASN A 29 1.00 0.56 11.73
C ASN A 29 0.33 0.79 13.10
N LEU A 30 -0.57 1.77 13.21
CA LEU A 30 -1.22 2.16 14.46
C LEU A 30 -2.61 1.55 14.61
N ASP A 31 -3.41 1.51 13.55
CA ASP A 31 -4.79 1.04 13.60
C ASP A 31 -4.89 -0.42 14.03
N GLY A 32 -4.05 -1.33 13.51
CA GLY A 32 -4.00 -2.72 13.95
C GLY A 32 -3.55 -2.86 15.39
N LYS A 33 -2.58 -2.04 15.84
CA LYS A 33 -2.14 -2.04 17.25
C LYS A 33 -3.25 -1.57 18.19
N GLN A 34 -3.99 -0.55 17.78
CA GLN A 34 -5.08 0.01 18.56
C GLN A 34 -6.29 -0.93 18.58
N ALA A 35 -6.67 -1.51 17.45
CA ALA A 35 -7.73 -2.51 17.35
C ALA A 35 -7.45 -3.71 18.27
N ARG A 36 -6.20 -4.20 18.29
CA ARG A 36 -5.77 -5.26 19.23
C ARG A 36 -5.85 -4.83 20.68
N ARG A 37 -5.37 -3.63 21.02
CA ARG A 37 -5.42 -3.11 22.39
C ARG A 37 -6.85 -2.98 22.93
N LEU A 38 -7.80 -2.69 22.06
CA LEU A 38 -9.21 -2.50 22.41
C LEU A 38 -10.05 -3.78 22.23
N GLY A 39 -9.47 -4.87 21.72
CA GLY A 39 -10.22 -6.09 21.40
C GLY A 39 -11.24 -5.90 20.26
N LEU A 40 -11.01 -4.95 19.36
CA LEU A 40 -11.90 -4.57 18.25
C LEU A 40 -11.42 -5.11 16.89
N SER A 41 -10.53 -6.10 16.89
CA SER A 41 -10.09 -6.78 15.68
C SER A 41 -11.29 -7.43 14.98
N SER A 42 -11.49 -7.15 13.69
CA SER A 42 -12.60 -7.72 12.92
C SER A 42 -12.20 -8.00 11.46
N PRO A 43 -12.86 -8.96 10.79
CA PRO A 43 -12.65 -9.21 9.36
C PRO A 43 -12.95 -7.99 8.48
N LEU A 44 -13.91 -7.16 8.89
CA LEU A 44 -14.24 -5.93 8.18
C LEU A 44 -13.14 -4.86 8.32
N GLY A 45 -12.57 -4.72 9.52
CA GLY A 45 -11.42 -3.83 9.74
C GLY A 45 -10.25 -4.23 8.86
N LEU A 46 -9.99 -5.53 8.73
CA LEU A 46 -8.97 -6.07 7.84
C LEU A 46 -9.24 -5.78 6.36
N LEU A 47 -10.48 -5.92 5.91
CA LEU A 47 -10.84 -5.60 4.52
C LEU A 47 -10.58 -4.11 4.21
N ILE A 48 -10.86 -3.23 5.18
CA ILE A 48 -10.63 -1.79 5.04
C ILE A 48 -9.14 -1.47 5.02
N ASP A 49 -8.36 -2.09 5.90
CA ASP A 49 -6.90 -2.00 5.97
C ASP A 49 -6.24 -2.36 4.62
N HIS A 50 -6.52 -3.57 4.12
CA HIS A 50 -6.04 -4.01 2.80
C HIS A 50 -6.59 -3.18 1.65
N GLY A 51 -7.83 -2.70 1.76
CA GLY A 51 -8.42 -1.78 0.79
C GLY A 51 -7.62 -0.49 0.70
N CYS A 52 -7.25 0.09 1.85
CA CYS A 52 -6.42 1.29 1.91
C CYS A 52 -5.04 1.06 1.30
N ASP A 53 -4.41 -0.07 1.65
CA ASP A 53 -3.11 -0.48 1.11
C ASP A 53 -3.14 -0.61 -0.41
N SER A 54 -4.18 -1.23 -0.97
CA SER A 54 -4.30 -1.38 -2.41
C SER A 54 -4.38 -0.04 -3.15
N ILE A 55 -5.07 0.95 -2.57
CA ILE A 55 -5.16 2.31 -3.13
C ILE A 55 -3.80 2.99 -3.03
N ASN A 56 -3.13 2.88 -1.88
CA ASN A 56 -1.81 3.46 -1.68
C ASN A 56 -0.76 2.88 -2.64
N VAL A 57 -0.82 1.58 -2.93
CA VAL A 57 0.01 0.92 -3.95
C VAL A 57 -0.18 1.58 -5.32
N VAL A 58 -1.42 1.77 -5.78
CA VAL A 58 -1.72 2.38 -7.08
C VAL A 58 -1.20 3.82 -7.15
N VAL A 59 -1.47 4.64 -6.13
CA VAL A 59 -1.00 6.03 -6.06
C VAL A 59 0.53 6.10 -6.05
N SER A 60 1.18 5.20 -5.32
CA SER A 60 2.64 5.12 -5.24
C SER A 60 3.28 4.75 -6.59
N ILE A 61 2.64 3.87 -7.37
CA ILE A 61 3.13 3.49 -8.71
C ILE A 61 3.05 4.67 -9.68
N PHE A 62 1.95 5.43 -9.69
CA PHE A 62 1.85 6.62 -10.53
C PHE A 62 2.84 7.71 -10.11
N SER A 63 3.04 7.89 -8.80
CA SER A 63 4.03 8.83 -8.27
C SER A 63 5.45 8.42 -8.68
N THR A 64 5.76 7.13 -8.63
CA THR A 64 7.05 6.57 -9.07
C THR A 64 7.24 6.72 -10.58
N ALA A 65 6.21 6.44 -11.37
CA ALA A 65 6.23 6.62 -12.83
C ALA A 65 6.47 8.08 -13.22
N ALA A 66 5.85 9.03 -12.52
CA ALA A 66 6.09 10.46 -12.70
C ALA A 66 7.51 10.88 -12.27
N LEU A 67 8.03 10.31 -11.17
CA LEU A 67 9.38 10.63 -10.67
C LEU A 67 10.46 10.22 -11.66
N PHE A 68 10.33 9.04 -12.24
CA PHE A 68 11.26 8.51 -13.24
C PHE A 68 10.91 8.93 -14.68
N GLN A 69 9.85 9.71 -14.87
CA GLN A 69 9.40 10.21 -16.18
C GLN A 69 9.16 9.10 -17.21
N TYR A 70 8.59 7.97 -16.77
CA TYR A 70 8.35 6.81 -17.63
C TYR A 70 7.20 6.98 -18.62
N GLY A 71 6.36 8.00 -18.41
CA GLY A 71 5.18 8.26 -19.24
C GLY A 71 4.04 7.26 -19.03
N ALA A 72 2.86 7.60 -19.54
CA ALA A 72 1.70 6.71 -19.57
C ALA A 72 1.82 5.64 -20.67
N GLY A 73 2.74 4.67 -20.49
CA GLY A 73 3.00 3.61 -21.45
C GLY A 73 3.19 2.24 -20.81
N LEU A 74 3.71 1.29 -21.61
CA LEU A 74 3.91 -0.11 -21.19
C LEU A 74 4.77 -0.26 -19.92
N ARG A 75 5.71 0.65 -19.67
CA ARG A 75 6.55 0.62 -18.46
C ARG A 75 5.73 0.84 -17.19
N THR A 76 4.90 1.88 -17.20
CA THR A 76 3.99 2.19 -16.09
C THR A 76 2.94 1.10 -15.90
N LEU A 77 2.41 0.56 -17.00
CA LEU A 77 1.49 -0.58 -16.96
C LEU A 77 2.16 -1.84 -16.38
N ALA A 78 3.40 -2.13 -16.79
CA ALA A 78 4.15 -3.27 -16.26
C ALA A 78 4.42 -3.11 -14.75
N MET A 79 4.81 -1.92 -14.28
CA MET A 79 4.95 -1.66 -12.85
C MET A 79 3.64 -1.88 -12.10
N LEU A 80 2.52 -1.38 -12.65
CA LEU A 80 1.19 -1.59 -12.08
C LEU A 80 0.87 -3.08 -11.92
N PHE A 81 1.05 -3.89 -12.98
CA PHE A 81 0.79 -5.33 -12.93
C PHE A 81 1.71 -6.07 -11.97
N MET A 82 3.02 -5.79 -11.99
CA MET A 82 3.99 -6.48 -11.14
C MET A 82 3.69 -6.24 -9.65
N THR A 83 3.48 -5.00 -9.25
CA THR A 83 3.21 -4.67 -7.85
C THR A 83 1.83 -5.12 -7.40
N SER A 84 0.80 -4.98 -8.26
CA SER A 84 -0.56 -5.45 -7.93
C SER A 84 -0.61 -6.98 -7.78
N THR A 85 0.13 -7.70 -8.62
CA THR A 85 0.25 -9.17 -8.52
C THR A 85 0.90 -9.58 -7.21
N GLN A 86 1.96 -8.88 -6.79
CA GLN A 86 2.61 -9.14 -5.50
C GLN A 86 1.67 -8.89 -4.33
N PHE A 87 0.91 -7.79 -4.34
CA PHE A 87 -0.07 -7.47 -3.31
C PHE A 87 -1.20 -8.51 -3.26
N PHE A 88 -1.70 -8.94 -4.44
CA PHE A 88 -2.70 -9.99 -4.55
C PHE A 88 -2.22 -11.30 -3.92
N PHE A 89 -1.01 -11.75 -4.24
CA PHE A 89 -0.48 -12.99 -3.66
C PHE A 89 -0.24 -12.88 -2.16
N ALA A 90 0.17 -11.73 -1.63
CA ALA A 90 0.30 -11.51 -0.20
C ALA A 90 -1.07 -11.61 0.51
N THR A 91 -2.10 -10.96 -0.03
CA THR A 91 -3.47 -11.02 0.52
C THR A 91 -4.05 -12.44 0.40
N TRP A 92 -3.78 -13.13 -0.71
CA TRP A 92 -4.19 -14.50 -0.94
C TRP A 92 -3.56 -15.46 0.07
N ASP A 93 -2.24 -15.37 0.28
CA ASP A 93 -1.54 -16.21 1.26
C ASP A 93 -2.07 -15.97 2.69
N GLU A 94 -2.32 -14.71 3.05
CA GLU A 94 -2.93 -14.36 4.33
C GLU A 94 -4.34 -14.95 4.50
N TYR A 95 -5.17 -14.88 3.45
CA TYR A 95 -6.52 -15.45 3.48
C TYR A 95 -6.51 -16.96 3.74
N TYR A 96 -5.62 -17.71 3.08
CA TYR A 96 -5.56 -19.18 3.22
C TYR A 96 -4.87 -19.64 4.49
N ARG A 97 -3.84 -18.93 4.95
CA ARG A 97 -3.11 -19.31 6.17
C ARG A 97 -3.77 -18.80 7.44
N GLY A 98 -4.56 -17.72 7.34
CA GLY A 98 -5.00 -16.96 8.51
C GLY A 98 -3.83 -16.36 9.27
N LEU A 99 -2.67 -16.21 8.62
CA LEU A 99 -1.42 -15.73 9.21
C LEU A 99 -1.04 -14.43 8.55
N LEU A 100 -0.84 -13.37 9.34
CA LEU A 100 -0.18 -12.17 8.86
C LEU A 100 1.29 -12.21 9.29
N VAL A 101 2.19 -12.27 8.31
CA VAL A 101 3.63 -12.23 8.52
C VAL A 101 4.11 -10.79 8.48
N HIS A 102 4.49 -10.25 9.65
CA HIS A 102 5.12 -8.93 9.77
C HIS A 102 6.58 -9.06 10.21
N GLY A 103 7.36 -7.98 10.06
CA GLY A 103 8.79 -7.97 10.44
C GLY A 103 9.13 -8.29 11.90
N ARG A 104 8.13 -8.44 12.79
CA ARG A 104 8.31 -8.85 14.20
C ARG A 104 7.73 -10.23 14.54
N GLY A 105 7.16 -10.97 13.59
CA GLY A 105 6.62 -12.31 13.82
C GLY A 105 5.48 -12.69 12.89
N VAL A 106 4.99 -13.93 13.08
CA VAL A 106 3.84 -14.51 12.39
C VAL A 106 2.67 -14.49 13.38
N GLU A 107 1.54 -13.88 13.01
CA GLU A 107 0.38 -13.74 13.90
C GLU A 107 -0.83 -14.50 13.35
N LEU A 108 -1.41 -15.39 14.16
CA LEU A 108 -2.66 -16.11 13.88
C LEU A 108 -3.85 -15.14 14.02
N LYS A 109 -4.60 -14.92 12.95
CA LYS A 109 -5.93 -14.32 13.02
C LYS A 109 -6.95 -15.43 13.28
N CYS A 110 -7.54 -15.44 14.48
CA CYS A 110 -8.77 -16.19 14.75
C CYS A 110 -9.85 -15.72 13.76
N PHE A 111 -10.02 -16.48 12.68
CA PHE A 111 -11.28 -16.55 11.97
C PHE A 111 -12.13 -17.56 12.75
N ASP A 112 -12.79 -17.10 13.80
CA ASP A 112 -13.95 -17.79 14.38
C ASP A 112 -15.22 -17.19 13.78
#